data_AF-A0A9W7AH07-F1
#
_entry.id   AF-A0A9W7AH07-F1
#
_cell.length_a   1.000
_cell.length_b   1.000
_cell.length_c   1.000
_cell.angle_alpha   90.00
_cell.angle_beta   90.00
_cell.angle_gamma   90.00
#
_symmetry.space_group_name_H-M   'P 1'
#
loop_
_entity.id
_entity.type
_entity.pdbx_description
1 polymer ?
#
loop_
_entity_poly.entity_id
_entity_poly.type
_entity_poly.pdbx_seq_one_letter_code
_entity_poly.pdbx_strand_id
1 'polypeptide(L)'
;MFVLEIALGGGSGVGVSSVPPSPPPGVWARIIKGMGVSISMAVAAIPEGLPICVAVTLALGVKRMAKRGAIVKRNTAVEALGAVGVVCTDKTGTITNNRMEVVTEWGGEEGKIVGGVCNEVKVAGEGNSTDLAIFRWSNSGGSPPRDWTVVSCLEFTSEGKWMGVEVR
;
A
#
# COMPACT_ATOMS: atom_id res chain seq x y z
N MET A 1 30.46 -13.46 32.23
CA MET A 1 30.33 -14.33 33.42
C MET A 1 30.25 -15.78 32.96
N PHE A 2 31.32 -16.31 32.35
CA PHE A 2 31.32 -17.66 31.74
C PHE A 2 32.70 -18.33 31.72
N VAL A 3 33.61 -17.93 32.62
CA VAL A 3 34.93 -18.59 32.77
C VAL A 3 35.28 -18.65 34.25
N LEU A 4 34.74 -19.63 34.98
CA LEU A 4 35.21 -19.98 36.32
C LEU A 4 34.83 -21.43 36.68
N GLU A 5 35.05 -22.41 35.79
CA GLU A 5 34.71 -23.82 36.11
C GLU A 5 35.62 -24.85 35.42
N ILE A 6 36.94 -24.64 35.43
CA ILE A 6 37.92 -25.67 35.01
C ILE A 6 39.11 -25.72 36.00
N ALA A 7 38.87 -25.84 37.31
CA ALA A 7 39.98 -25.90 38.26
C ALA A 7 39.75 -26.74 39.54
N LEU A 8 38.83 -27.70 39.54
CA LEU A 8 38.73 -28.67 40.64
C LEU A 8 38.42 -30.07 40.11
N GLY A 9 39.49 -30.78 39.71
CA GLY A 9 39.46 -32.20 39.39
C GLY A 9 40.79 -32.81 39.80
N GLY A 10 40.81 -33.44 40.99
CA GLY A 10 41.99 -34.10 41.56
C GLY A 10 42.34 -35.40 40.85
N GLY A 11 43.64 -35.62 40.65
CA GLY A 11 44.21 -36.86 40.14
C GLY A 11 45.68 -36.94 40.52
N SER A 12 45.99 -37.80 41.49
CA SER A 12 47.30 -38.13 42.01
C SER A 12 48.18 -38.83 40.97
N GLY A 13 49.33 -38.22 40.64
CA GLY A 13 50.36 -38.82 39.80
C GLY A 13 51.59 -37.92 39.72
N VAL A 14 52.66 -38.31 40.40
CA VAL A 14 53.94 -37.60 40.44
C VAL A 14 54.62 -37.69 39.09
N GLY A 15 54.68 -36.57 38.38
CA GLY A 15 55.44 -36.38 37.14
C GLY A 15 55.89 -34.93 37.07
N VAL A 16 57.08 -34.64 37.59
CA VAL A 16 57.72 -33.32 37.51
C VAL A 16 58.21 -33.12 36.08
N SER A 17 57.32 -32.75 35.16
CA SER A 17 57.67 -32.24 33.83
C SER A 17 57.43 -30.73 33.81
N SER A 18 58.51 -30.00 34.04
CA SER A 18 58.72 -28.58 33.71
C SER A 18 57.46 -27.71 33.61
N VAL A 19 57.15 -26.98 34.69
CA VAL A 19 56.35 -25.77 34.61
C VAL A 19 56.94 -24.92 33.47
N PRO A 20 56.17 -24.59 32.41
CA PRO A 20 56.70 -23.78 31.32
C PRO A 20 57.21 -22.47 31.91
N PRO A 21 58.38 -21.97 31.45
CA PRO A 21 58.97 -20.76 32.01
C PRO A 21 57.92 -19.65 32.04
N SER A 22 57.77 -19.02 33.21
CA SER A 22 56.86 -17.89 33.34
C SER A 22 57.24 -16.88 32.26
N PRO A 23 56.27 -16.44 31.44
CA PRO A 23 56.59 -15.58 30.33
C PRO A 23 57.15 -14.26 30.88
N PRO A 24 58.15 -13.66 30.22
CA PRO A 24 58.84 -12.48 30.74
C PRO A 24 57.85 -11.36 31.10
N PRO A 25 58.13 -10.56 32.13
CA PRO A 25 57.25 -9.49 32.59
C PRO A 25 56.86 -8.59 31.41
N GLY A 26 55.57 -8.53 31.11
CA GLY A 26 55.00 -7.76 29.99
C GLY A 26 54.48 -8.58 28.80
N VAL A 27 54.77 -9.89 28.70
CA VAL A 27 54.21 -10.73 27.61
C VAL A 27 52.69 -10.86 27.70
N TRP A 28 52.15 -11.14 28.89
CA TRP A 28 50.69 -11.15 29.11
C TRP A 28 50.06 -9.80 28.76
N ALA A 29 50.71 -8.69 29.12
CA ALA A 29 50.26 -7.35 28.76
C ALA A 29 50.26 -7.10 27.24
N ARG A 30 51.22 -7.67 26.50
CA ARG A 30 51.28 -7.58 25.03
C ARG A 30 50.19 -8.42 24.35
N ILE A 31 49.92 -9.62 24.86
CA ILE A 31 48.84 -10.48 24.33
C ILE A 31 47.49 -9.83 24.57
N ILE A 32 47.23 -9.32 25.78
CA ILE A 32 45.98 -8.62 26.12
C ILE A 32 45.81 -7.36 25.26
N LYS A 33 46.87 -6.57 25.06
CA LYS A 33 46.84 -5.40 24.15
C LYS A 33 46.56 -5.81 22.70
N GLY A 34 47.23 -6.86 22.21
CA GLY A 34 47.06 -7.36 20.84
C GLY A 34 45.62 -7.83 20.59
N MET A 35 45.05 -8.58 21.53
CA MET A 35 43.65 -9.00 21.47
C MET A 35 42.70 -7.81 21.49
N GLY A 36 42.94 -6.81 22.35
CA GLY A 36 42.13 -5.60 22.41
C GLY A 36 42.07 -4.83 21.08
N VAL A 37 43.21 -4.69 20.39
CA VAL A 37 43.27 -4.04 19.07
C VAL A 37 42.56 -4.87 18.00
N SER A 38 42.70 -6.20 18.00
CA SER A 38 41.98 -7.05 17.04
C SER A 38 40.46 -7.00 17.21
N ILE A 39 39.97 -6.94 18.46
CA ILE A 39 38.53 -6.87 18.76
C ILE A 39 37.96 -5.51 18.37
N SER A 40 38.67 -4.41 18.65
CA SER A 40 38.20 -3.07 18.28
C SER A 40 38.15 -2.88 16.76
N MET A 41 39.13 -3.43 16.02
CA MET A 41 39.12 -3.41 14.56
C MET A 41 37.98 -4.25 13.98
N ALA A 42 37.65 -5.39 14.61
CA ALA A 42 36.53 -6.23 14.20
C ALA A 42 35.18 -5.53 14.41
N VAL A 43 34.97 -4.86 15.56
CA VAL A 43 33.73 -4.11 15.85
C VAL A 43 33.58 -2.90 14.92
N ALA A 44 34.67 -2.18 14.63
CA ALA A 44 34.64 -1.03 13.72
C ALA A 44 34.24 -1.39 12.28
N ALA A 45 34.45 -2.65 11.87
CA ALA A 45 34.08 -3.13 10.54
C ALA A 45 32.58 -3.49 10.42
N ILE A 46 31.83 -3.57 11.53
CA ILE A 46 30.40 -3.88 11.53
C ILE A 46 29.62 -2.57 11.54
N PRO A 47 28.91 -2.23 10.45
CA PRO A 47 28.12 -1.01 10.39
C PRO A 47 26.78 -1.20 11.11
N GLU A 48 26.79 -1.15 12.44
CA GLU A 48 25.60 -1.32 13.29
C GLU A 48 24.52 -0.23 13.07
N GLY A 49 24.87 0.89 12.45
CA GLY A 49 23.96 1.99 12.14
C GLY A 49 23.16 1.85 10.83
N LEU A 50 23.58 0.98 9.89
CA LEU A 50 22.91 0.85 8.59
C LEU A 50 21.45 0.40 8.69
N PRO A 51 21.07 -0.58 9.54
CA PRO A 51 19.67 -0.97 9.69
C PRO A 51 18.78 0.19 10.14
N ILE A 52 19.31 1.07 11.00
CA ILE A 52 18.59 2.23 11.52
C ILE A 52 18.39 3.28 10.40
N CYS A 53 19.43 3.57 9.62
CA CYS A 53 19.34 4.51 8.50
C CYS A 53 18.28 4.06 7.47
N VAL A 54 18.23 2.78 7.14
CA VAL A 54 17.24 2.23 6.21
C VAL A 54 15.82 2.32 6.79
N ALA A 55 15.64 1.98 8.07
CA ALA A 55 14.34 2.09 8.73
C ALA A 55 13.80 3.53 8.75
N VAL A 56 14.65 4.52 9.07
CA VAL A 56 14.27 5.94 9.11
C VAL A 56 13.92 6.45 7.71
N THR A 57 14.72 6.12 6.70
CA THR A 57 14.45 6.54 5.32
C THR A 57 13.15 5.95 4.77
N LEU A 58 12.88 4.66 5.02
CA LEU A 58 11.61 4.02 4.66
C LEU A 58 10.42 4.65 5.40
N ALA A 59 10.56 4.92 6.71
CA ALA A 59 9.49 5.55 7.50
C ALA A 59 9.14 6.96 6.98
N LEU A 60 10.16 7.75 6.58
CA LEU A 60 9.95 9.04 5.93
C LEU A 60 9.27 8.89 4.57
N GLY A 61 9.61 7.85 3.81
CA GLY A 61 8.94 7.48 2.55
C GLY A 61 7.46 7.19 2.74
N VAL A 62 7.11 6.31 3.70
CA VAL A 62 5.72 6.00 4.08
C VAL A 62 4.96 7.25 4.47
N LYS A 63 5.55 8.13 5.29
CA LYS A 63 4.92 9.39 5.71
C LYS A 63 4.61 10.31 4.52
N ARG A 64 5.49 10.36 3.50
CA ARG A 64 5.28 11.13 2.28
C ARG A 64 4.19 10.52 1.39
N MET A 65 4.12 9.19 1.28
CA MET A 65 3.07 8.49 0.53
C MET A 65 1.69 8.68 1.17
N ALA A 66 1.60 8.58 2.50
CA ALA A 66 0.36 8.80 3.24
C ALA A 66 -0.19 10.22 3.05
N LYS A 67 0.69 11.24 3.02
CA LYS A 67 0.30 12.63 2.70
C LYS A 67 -0.31 12.80 1.31
N ARG A 68 -0.03 11.88 0.38
CA ARG A 68 -0.59 11.84 -0.98
C ARG A 68 -1.77 10.88 -1.12
N GLY A 69 -2.32 10.39 0.00
CA GLY A 69 -3.46 9.47 0.02
C GLY A 69 -3.11 7.99 -0.18
N ALA A 70 -1.82 7.63 -0.28
CA ALA A 70 -1.38 6.24 -0.41
C ALA A 70 -1.00 5.67 0.98
N ILE A 71 -1.92 4.91 1.58
CA ILE A 71 -1.73 4.31 2.91
C ILE A 71 -0.92 3.02 2.78
N VAL A 72 0.27 3.01 3.37
CA VAL A 72 1.14 1.84 3.37
C VAL A 72 1.00 1.09 4.70
N LYS A 73 0.64 -0.19 4.65
CA LYS A 73 0.46 -1.04 5.84
C LYS A 73 1.75 -1.69 6.35
N ARG A 74 2.77 -1.82 5.50
CA ARG A 74 4.05 -2.49 5.81
C ARG A 74 5.21 -1.74 5.16
N ASN A 75 6.28 -1.46 5.90
CA ASN A 75 7.44 -0.72 5.36
C ASN A 75 8.14 -1.46 4.20
N THR A 76 8.14 -2.79 4.22
CA THR A 76 8.67 -3.64 3.13
C THR A 76 7.96 -3.43 1.79
N ALA A 77 6.71 -2.96 1.81
CA ALA A 77 5.98 -2.66 0.59
C ALA A 77 6.57 -1.44 -0.15
N VAL A 78 7.12 -0.46 0.57
CA VAL A 78 7.76 0.72 -0.04
C VAL A 78 9.06 0.34 -0.75
N GLU A 79 9.84 -0.54 -0.13
CA GLU A 79 11.06 -1.08 -0.71
C GLU A 79 10.76 -1.88 -1.99
N ALA A 80 9.79 -2.80 -1.91
CA ALA A 80 9.37 -3.58 -3.06
C ALA A 80 8.85 -2.68 -4.20
N LEU A 81 8.04 -1.67 -3.89
CA LEU A 81 7.51 -0.71 -4.87
C LEU A 81 8.63 0.05 -5.60
N GLY A 82 9.74 0.34 -4.92
CA GLY A 82 10.91 0.98 -5.53
C GLY A 82 11.63 0.11 -6.57
N ALA A 83 11.47 -1.20 -6.50
CA ALA A 83 12.06 -2.18 -7.43
C ALA A 83 11.05 -2.77 -8.43
N VAL A 84 9.80 -2.29 -8.45
CA VAL A 84 8.77 -2.80 -9.37
C VAL A 84 9.09 -2.41 -10.81
N GLY A 85 9.19 -3.41 -11.68
CA GLY A 85 9.31 -3.22 -13.14
C GLY A 85 8.00 -3.38 -13.92
N VAL A 86 7.01 -4.06 -13.35
CA VAL A 86 5.71 -4.33 -14.00
C VAL A 86 4.58 -4.10 -13.00
N VAL A 87 3.55 -3.35 -13.42
CA VAL A 87 2.36 -3.09 -12.61
C VAL A 87 1.18 -3.86 -13.20
N CYS A 88 0.68 -4.84 -12.47
CA CYS A 88 -0.57 -5.51 -12.79
C CYS A 88 -1.73 -4.72 -12.17
N THR A 89 -2.51 -4.02 -12.99
CA THR A 89 -3.68 -3.26 -12.55
C THR A 89 -4.96 -3.99 -12.91
N ASP A 90 -5.94 -3.98 -12.00
CA ASP A 90 -7.30 -4.40 -12.35
C ASP A 90 -7.99 -3.30 -13.19
N LYS A 91 -9.01 -3.67 -13.97
CA LYS A 91 -9.77 -2.70 -14.77
C LYS A 91 -10.83 -2.02 -13.91
N THR A 92 -11.78 -2.80 -13.40
CA THR A 92 -12.97 -2.26 -12.75
C THR A 92 -12.66 -1.81 -11.34
N GLY A 93 -12.89 -0.53 -11.03
CA GLY A 93 -12.63 0.04 -9.71
C GLY A 93 -11.15 0.37 -9.42
N THR A 94 -10.25 0.16 -10.40
CA THR A 94 -8.86 0.65 -10.34
C THR A 94 -8.57 1.61 -11.49
N ILE A 95 -8.66 1.16 -12.75
CA ILE A 95 -8.54 2.05 -13.91
C ILE A 95 -9.85 2.84 -14.11
N THR A 96 -10.99 2.19 -13.92
CA THR A 96 -12.30 2.82 -14.06
C THR A 96 -12.84 3.29 -12.72
N ASN A 97 -13.65 4.35 -12.75
CA ASN A 97 -14.33 4.91 -11.57
C ASN A 97 -15.44 4.01 -11.00
N ASN A 98 -15.58 2.78 -11.49
CA ASN A 98 -16.68 1.86 -11.21
C ASN A 98 -18.06 2.55 -11.27
N ARG A 99 -18.22 3.48 -12.22
CA ARG A 99 -19.42 4.27 -12.45
C ARG A 99 -19.65 4.36 -13.95
N MET A 100 -20.89 4.09 -14.37
CA MET A 100 -21.31 4.23 -15.76
C MET A 100 -21.47 5.72 -16.08
N GLU A 101 -20.99 6.13 -17.25
CA GLU A 101 -21.04 7.50 -17.74
C GLU A 101 -21.41 7.48 -19.23
N VAL A 102 -22.18 8.47 -19.68
CA VAL A 102 -22.50 8.66 -21.10
C VAL A 102 -21.29 9.30 -21.76
N VAL A 103 -20.65 8.60 -22.70
CA VAL A 103 -19.44 9.06 -23.39
C VAL A 103 -19.77 9.73 -24.73
N THR A 104 -20.83 9.29 -25.39
CA THR A 104 -21.25 9.79 -26.70
C THR A 104 -22.77 9.80 -26.81
N GLU A 105 -23.31 10.86 -27.39
CA GLU A 105 -24.74 11.00 -27.69
C GLU A 105 -25.01 11.19 -29.18
N TRP A 106 -26.18 10.72 -29.61
CA TRP A 106 -26.78 11.01 -30.92
C TRP A 106 -28.24 11.39 -30.66
N GLY A 107 -28.52 12.70 -30.59
CA GLY A 107 -29.85 13.20 -30.23
C GLY A 107 -29.90 14.65 -29.75
N GLY A 108 -28.75 15.29 -29.53
CA GLY A 108 -28.69 16.70 -29.15
C GLY A 108 -29.46 16.99 -27.85
N GLU A 109 -30.15 18.13 -27.81
CA GLU A 109 -30.90 18.58 -26.63
C GLU A 109 -32.16 17.73 -26.38
N GLU A 110 -32.84 17.25 -27.43
CA GLU A 110 -34.01 16.39 -27.30
C GLU A 110 -33.66 15.05 -26.63
N GLY A 111 -32.53 14.45 -27.01
CA GLY A 111 -32.04 13.23 -26.36
C GLY A 111 -31.73 13.41 -24.87
N LYS A 112 -31.26 14.60 -24.46
CA LYS A 112 -31.06 14.94 -23.04
C LYS A 112 -32.38 14.98 -22.29
N ILE A 113 -33.39 15.68 -22.84
CA ILE A 113 -34.71 15.79 -22.21
C ILE A 113 -35.36 14.41 -22.04
N VAL A 114 -35.35 13.60 -23.10
CA VAL A 114 -35.92 12.24 -23.06
C VAL A 114 -35.19 11.39 -22.01
N GLY A 115 -33.86 11.45 -21.95
CA GLY A 115 -33.09 10.70 -20.96
C GLY A 115 -33.34 11.13 -19.51
N GLY A 116 -33.70 12.40 -19.27
CA GLY A 116 -34.08 12.89 -17.95
C GLY A 116 -35.51 12.50 -17.53
N VAL A 117 -36.46 12.53 -18.47
CA VAL A 117 -37.89 12.29 -18.20
C VAL A 117 -38.26 10.80 -18.26
N CYS A 118 -37.75 10.07 -19.26
CA CYS A 118 -37.90 8.60 -19.38
C CYS A 118 -36.90 7.88 -18.49
N ASN A 119 -36.91 8.18 -17.19
CA ASN A 119 -35.95 7.65 -16.24
C ASN A 119 -36.62 7.25 -14.93
N GLU A 120 -36.23 6.10 -14.38
CA GLU A 120 -36.71 5.65 -13.07
C GLU A 120 -36.09 6.49 -11.93
N VAL A 121 -34.89 7.04 -12.14
CA VAL A 121 -34.15 7.85 -11.17
C VAL A 121 -34.68 9.27 -11.15
N LYS A 122 -35.34 9.65 -10.05
CA LYS A 122 -35.80 11.04 -9.80
C LYS A 122 -34.88 11.82 -8.84
N VAL A 123 -34.09 11.11 -8.05
CA VAL A 123 -33.14 11.67 -7.08
C VAL A 123 -31.78 11.00 -7.27
N ALA A 124 -30.72 11.80 -7.28
CA ALA A 124 -29.36 11.29 -7.48
C ALA A 124 -28.95 10.36 -6.33
N GLY A 125 -28.92 9.05 -6.57
CA GLY A 125 -28.36 8.07 -5.61
C GLY A 125 -29.00 6.69 -5.60
N GLU A 126 -30.18 6.53 -6.19
CA GLU A 126 -30.97 5.29 -6.13
C GLU A 126 -31.45 4.91 -7.54
N GLY A 127 -31.28 3.64 -7.93
CA GLY A 127 -31.65 3.12 -9.26
C GLY A 127 -30.50 2.41 -10.00
N ASN A 128 -30.77 1.98 -11.23
CA ASN A 128 -29.79 1.26 -12.05
C ASN A 128 -28.60 2.18 -12.43
N SER A 129 -27.42 1.58 -12.59
CA SER A 129 -26.20 2.27 -12.99
C SER A 129 -26.32 3.02 -14.33
N THR A 130 -27.06 2.47 -15.30
CA THR A 130 -27.33 3.10 -16.59
C THR A 130 -28.23 4.32 -16.43
N ASP A 131 -29.31 4.18 -15.68
CA ASP A 131 -30.30 5.24 -15.47
C ASP A 131 -29.69 6.41 -14.69
N LEU A 132 -28.84 6.11 -13.70
CA LEU A 132 -28.04 7.10 -12.98
C LEU A 132 -27.06 7.84 -13.91
N ALA A 133 -26.45 7.15 -14.89
CA ALA A 133 -25.55 7.76 -15.85
C ALA A 133 -26.30 8.73 -16.76
N ILE A 134 -27.45 8.31 -17.29
CA ILE A 134 -28.31 9.14 -18.14
C ILE A 134 -28.86 10.34 -17.37
N PHE A 135 -29.33 10.13 -16.13
CA PHE A 135 -29.85 11.19 -15.27
C PHE A 135 -28.79 12.27 -14.99
N ARG A 136 -27.56 11.86 -14.64
CA ARG A 136 -26.43 12.79 -14.43
C ARG A 136 -26.05 13.52 -15.71
N TRP A 137 -26.01 12.83 -16.84
CA TRP A 137 -25.70 13.43 -18.13
C TRP A 137 -26.76 14.47 -18.53
N SER A 138 -28.05 14.15 -18.36
CA SER A 138 -29.16 15.08 -18.59
C SER A 138 -29.05 16.35 -17.74
N ASN A 139 -28.76 16.20 -16.44
CA ASN A 139 -28.65 17.35 -15.53
C ASN A 139 -27.35 18.16 -15.64
N SER A 140 -26.30 17.65 -16.29
CA SER A 140 -25.00 18.32 -16.40
C SER A 140 -24.99 19.60 -17.27
N GLY A 141 -25.99 19.76 -18.14
CA GLY A 141 -26.09 20.87 -19.10
C GLY A 141 -27.01 22.02 -18.69
N GLY A 142 -27.62 21.99 -17.49
CA GLY A 142 -28.43 23.09 -16.99
C GLY A 142 -29.88 23.19 -17.50
N SER A 143 -30.47 22.14 -18.10
CA SER A 143 -31.91 22.11 -18.40
C SER A 143 -32.63 21.08 -17.53
N PRO A 144 -33.35 21.53 -16.51
CA PRO A 144 -34.82 21.58 -16.62
C PRO A 144 -35.35 22.96 -16.18
N PRO A 145 -36.35 23.56 -16.86
CA PRO A 145 -37.66 22.91 -16.97
C PRO A 145 -38.36 23.13 -18.32
N ARG A 146 -39.15 22.15 -18.70
CA ARG A 146 -40.44 22.45 -19.29
C ARG A 146 -41.45 21.84 -18.30
N ASP A 147 -42.57 22.51 -18.02
CA ASP A 147 -43.62 22.03 -17.09
C ASP A 147 -44.35 20.79 -17.64
N TRP A 148 -43.64 19.67 -17.76
CA TRP A 148 -44.19 18.43 -18.27
C TRP A 148 -44.61 17.61 -17.07
N THR A 149 -45.90 17.35 -17.03
CA THR A 149 -46.50 16.47 -16.04
C THR A 149 -46.47 15.06 -16.59
N VAL A 150 -45.83 14.15 -15.87
CA VAL A 150 -45.86 12.73 -16.22
C VAL A 150 -47.28 12.21 -16.00
N VAL A 151 -47.94 11.83 -17.09
CA VAL A 151 -49.31 11.29 -17.11
C VAL A 151 -49.30 9.79 -16.84
N SER A 152 -48.38 9.07 -17.49
CA SER A 152 -48.23 7.63 -17.34
C SER A 152 -46.77 7.20 -17.56
N CYS A 153 -46.34 6.13 -16.89
CA CYS A 153 -45.02 5.52 -17.08
C CYS A 153 -45.19 4.04 -17.43
N LEU A 154 -44.37 3.57 -18.38
CA LEU A 154 -44.17 2.16 -18.69
C LEU A 154 -42.76 1.78 -18.23
N GLU A 155 -42.68 0.93 -17.21
CA GLU A 155 -41.42 0.44 -16.64
C GLU A 155 -40.66 -0.44 -17.63
N PHE A 156 -39.34 -0.52 -17.44
CA PHE A 156 -38.51 -1.36 -18.29
C PHE A 156 -38.84 -2.84 -18.07
N THR A 157 -39.17 -3.53 -19.15
CA THR A 157 -39.33 -5.00 -19.15
C THR A 157 -38.25 -5.65 -20.01
N SER A 158 -37.70 -6.78 -19.54
CA SER A 158 -36.66 -7.50 -20.30
C SER A 158 -37.18 -8.10 -21.62
N GLU A 159 -38.48 -8.38 -21.70
CA GLU A 159 -39.15 -8.86 -22.91
C GLU A 159 -39.32 -7.74 -23.93
N GLY A 160 -39.77 -6.56 -23.49
CA GLY A 160 -39.96 -5.40 -24.35
C GLY A 160 -38.65 -4.72 -24.75
N LYS A 161 -37.67 -4.66 -23.84
CA LYS A 161 -36.39 -3.93 -23.99
C LYS A 161 -36.56 -2.42 -24.23
N TRP A 162 -37.69 -1.86 -23.84
CA TRP A 162 -37.96 -0.44 -23.87
C TRP A 162 -38.71 -0.03 -22.61
N MET A 163 -38.60 1.24 -22.28
CA MET A 163 -39.40 1.93 -21.27
C MET A 163 -39.96 3.20 -21.92
N GLY A 164 -41.04 3.72 -21.39
CA GLY A 164 -41.73 4.87 -21.98
C GLY A 164 -42.38 5.74 -20.93
N VAL A 165 -42.56 7.00 -21.25
CA VAL A 165 -43.29 7.95 -20.41
C VAL A 165 -44.21 8.77 -21.29
N GLU A 166 -45.43 8.94 -20.83
CA GLU A 166 -46.37 9.88 -21.40
C GLU A 166 -46.32 11.15 -20.56
N VAL A 167 -46.17 12.28 -21.24
CA VAL A 167 -45.99 13.57 -20.62
C VAL A 167 -46.92 14.61 -21.26
N ARG A 168 -47.42 15.53 -20.45
CA ARG A 168 -48.38 16.57 -20.82
C ARG A 168 -47.92 17.95 -20.39
#